data_AF-A0A0G3WCL4-F1
#
_entry.id   AF-A0A0G3WCL4-F1
#
_cell.length_a   1.000
_cell.length_b   1.000
_cell.length_c   1.000
_cell.angle_alpha   90.00
_cell.angle_beta   90.00
_cell.angle_gamma   90.00
#
_symmetry.space_group_name_H-M   'P 1'
#
loop_
_entity.id
_entity.type
_entity.pdbx_description
1 polymer ?
#
loop_
_entity_poly.entity_id
_entity_poly.type
_entity_poly.pdbx_seq_one_letter_code
_entity_poly.pdbx_strand_id
1 'polypeptide(L)'
;MKIIYVYKKNVYAAYKAAYLHLKLDENSIPHEGLREINREVKPYYIGLDEDLNEVYIADGGRNLTIYRNVMEGLSSIYGEEIKIIDIK
;
A
#
# COMPACT_ATOMS: atom_id res chain seq x y z
N MET A 1 -13.45 -1.93 -3.35
CA MET A 1 -12.21 -1.82 -4.18
C MET A 1 -11.00 -1.93 -3.25
N LYS A 2 -9.82 -2.29 -3.76
CA LYS A 2 -8.56 -2.33 -2.98
C LYS A 2 -7.65 -1.18 -3.38
N ILE A 3 -7.18 -0.39 -2.42
CA ILE A 3 -6.29 0.75 -2.64
C ILE A 3 -4.92 0.41 -2.09
N ILE A 4 -3.88 0.49 -2.91
CA ILE A 4 -2.53 0.08 -2.55
C ILE A 4 -1.58 1.28 -2.66
N TYR A 5 -1.09 1.75 -1.52
CA TYR A 5 -0.03 2.75 -1.43
C TYR A 5 1.33 2.08 -1.57
N VAL A 6 1.95 2.27 -2.73
CA VAL A 6 3.20 1.62 -3.08
C VAL A 6 4.37 2.56 -2.85
N TYR A 7 5.40 2.09 -2.14
CA TYR A 7 6.64 2.83 -1.93
C TYR A 7 7.83 2.07 -2.52
N LYS A 8 8.91 2.79 -2.83
CA LYS A 8 10.20 2.18 -3.20
C LYS A 8 11.32 2.45 -2.21
N LYS A 9 11.30 3.63 -1.58
CA LYS A 9 12.36 4.08 -0.65
C LYS A 9 11.82 4.55 0.68
N ASN A 10 10.61 5.11 0.69
CA ASN A 10 10.05 5.77 1.85
C ASN A 10 8.76 5.08 2.29
N VAL A 11 8.91 4.02 3.09
CA VAL A 11 7.77 3.31 3.69
C VAL A 11 6.94 4.26 4.56
N TYR A 12 7.58 5.18 5.29
CA TYR A 12 6.89 6.13 6.16
C TYR A 12 5.96 7.06 5.38
N ALA A 13 6.36 7.50 4.19
CA ALA A 13 5.49 8.31 3.33
C ALA A 13 4.23 7.54 2.88
N ALA A 14 4.35 6.24 2.59
CA ALA A 14 3.18 5.41 2.27
C ALA A 14 2.26 5.20 3.48
N TYR A 15 2.83 4.99 4.68
CA TYR A 15 2.05 4.94 5.92
C TYR A 15 1.32 6.26 6.18
N LYS A 16 2.01 7.38 6.04
CA LYS A 16 1.42 8.70 6.21
C LYS A 16 0.27 8.92 5.22
N ALA A 17 0.47 8.58 3.94
CA ALA A 17 -0.56 8.72 2.91
C ALA A 17 -1.78 7.81 3.21
N ALA A 18 -1.57 6.57 3.63
CA ALA A 18 -2.63 5.64 4.01
C ALA A 18 -3.38 6.11 5.27
N TYR A 19 -2.67 6.62 6.29
CA TYR A 19 -3.29 7.10 7.53
C TYR A 19 -4.13 8.35 7.27
N LEU A 20 -3.62 9.29 6.46
CA LEU A 20 -4.38 10.45 6.02
C LEU A 20 -5.64 10.05 5.25
N HIS A 21 -5.54 9.05 4.38
CA HIS A 21 -6.72 8.50 3.69
C HIS A 21 -7.75 7.99 4.68
N LEU A 22 -7.31 7.20 5.66
CA LEU A 22 -8.16 6.57 6.67
C LEU A 22 -8.62 7.53 7.78
N LYS A 23 -8.25 8.82 7.70
CA LYS A 23 -8.50 9.82 8.76
C LYS A 23 -7.96 9.39 10.14
N LEU A 24 -6.89 8.62 10.15
CA LEU A 24 -6.17 8.19 11.35
C LEU A 24 -5.12 9.24 11.75
N ASP A 25 -4.79 9.28 13.04
CA ASP A 25 -3.72 10.15 13.54
C ASP A 25 -2.36 9.65 13.04
N GLU A 26 -1.69 10.45 12.20
CA GLU A 26 -0.36 10.13 11.66
C GLU A 26 0.73 9.99 12.74
N ASN A 27 0.51 10.54 13.94
CA ASN A 27 1.43 10.38 15.07
C ASN A 27 1.37 8.98 15.68
N SER A 28 0.34 8.19 15.36
CA SER A 28 0.21 6.80 15.81
C SER A 28 0.97 5.79 14.94
N ILE A 29 1.63 6.24 13.85
CA ILE A 29 2.43 5.37 12.99
C ILE A 29 3.61 4.81 13.80
N PRO A 30 3.71 3.48 14.02
CA PRO A 30 4.76 2.89 14.85
C PRO A 30 6.13 3.09 14.21
N HIS A 31 6.97 3.95 14.79
CA HIS A 31 8.29 4.30 14.24
C HIS A 31 9.31 3.15 14.33
N GLU A 32 9.17 2.27 15.33
CA GLU A 32 10.11 1.19 15.60
C GLU A 32 9.96 0.01 14.63
N GLY A 33 8.75 -0.23 14.10
CA GLY A 33 8.46 -1.35 13.20
C GLY A 33 8.77 -1.12 11.72
N LEU A 34 8.90 0.13 11.27
CA LEU A 34 9.05 0.47 9.84
C LEU A 34 10.41 0.06 9.24
N ARG A 35 11.44 -0.15 10.07
CA ARG A 35 12.79 -0.53 9.61
C ARG A 35 12.89 -2.02 9.22
N GLU A 36 12.04 -2.87 9.79
CA GLU A 36 12.10 -4.34 9.64
C GLU A 36 11.11 -4.92 8.61
N ILE A 37 10.20 -4.11 8.04
CA ILE A 37 9.26 -4.57 6.98
C ILE A 37 10.01 -4.90 5.66
N ASN A 38 11.33 -4.74 5.64
CA ASN A 38 12.20 -5.18 4.54
C ASN A 38 12.19 -6.70 4.38
N ARG A 39 11.46 -7.20 3.37
CA ARG A 39 12.04 -7.93 2.21
C ARG A 39 11.01 -8.56 1.28
N GLU A 40 9.76 -8.73 1.71
CA GLU A 40 8.74 -9.35 0.86
C GLU A 40 7.92 -8.29 0.12
N VAL A 41 7.83 -8.43 -1.21
CA VAL A 41 6.94 -7.64 -2.08
C VAL A 41 5.52 -8.12 -1.84
N LYS A 42 4.95 -7.76 -0.68
CA LYS A 42 3.61 -8.16 -0.26
C LYS A 42 2.81 -6.93 0.20
N PRO A 43 1.54 -6.80 -0.22
CA PRO A 43 0.63 -5.81 0.36
C PRO A 43 0.32 -6.12 1.83
N TYR A 44 0.48 -5.11 2.68
CA TYR A 44 0.11 -5.13 4.10
C TYR A 44 -1.19 -4.36 4.29
N TYR A 45 -2.19 -5.04 4.85
CA TYR A 45 -3.49 -4.45 5.14
C TYR A 45 -3.38 -3.44 6.29
N ILE A 46 -3.99 -2.27 6.11
CA ILE A 46 -4.00 -1.17 7.09
C ILE A 46 -5.39 -0.94 7.67
N GLY A 47 -6.44 -1.03 6.85
CA GLY A 47 -7.80 -0.75 7.30
C GLY A 47 -8.81 -0.64 6.16
N LEU A 48 -10.04 -0.27 6.53
CA LEU A 48 -11.12 0.10 5.60
C LEU A 48 -11.32 1.60 5.63
N ASP A 49 -11.48 2.23 4.47
CA ASP A 49 -11.90 3.63 4.36
C ASP A 49 -13.42 3.79 4.60
N GLU A 50 -13.92 5.03 4.50
CA GLU A 50 -15.34 5.36 4.71
C GLU A 50 -16.27 4.73 3.66
N ASP A 51 -15.74 4.39 2.48
CA ASP A 51 -16.47 3.75 1.38
C ASP A 51 -16.29 2.21 1.40
N LEU A 52 -15.76 1.65 2.49
CA LEU A 52 -15.45 0.23 2.67
C LEU A 52 -14.42 -0.31 1.65
N ASN A 53 -13.53 0.54 1.16
CA ASN A 53 -12.38 0.08 0.39
C ASN A 53 -11.26 -0.39 1.32
N GLU A 54 -10.65 -1.50 0.97
CA GLU A 54 -9.50 -2.03 1.68
C GLU A 54 -8.25 -1.21 1.33
N VAL A 55 -7.57 -0.69 2.34
CA VAL A 55 -6.35 0.10 2.18
C VAL A 55 -5.13 -0.73 2.57
N TYR A 56 -4.16 -0.77 1.66
CA TYR A 56 -2.93 -1.53 1.77
C TYR A 56 -1.70 -0.64 1.57
N ILE A 57 -0.57 -1.09 2.10
CA ILE A 57 0.76 -0.53 1.84
C ILE A 57 1.65 -1.65 1.28
N ALA A 58 2.46 -1.37 0.26
CA ALA A 58 3.34 -2.37 -0.33
C ALA A 58 4.68 -1.78 -0.80
N ASP A 59 5.75 -2.58 -0.72
CA ASP A 59 6.99 -2.30 -1.45
C ASP A 59 6.78 -2.61 -2.94
N GLY A 60 6.98 -1.63 -3.82
CA GLY A 60 6.88 -1.78 -5.27
C GLY A 60 8.10 -2.46 -5.90
N GLY A 61 9.12 -2.76 -5.09
CA GLY A 61 10.36 -3.38 -5.48
C GLY A 61 11.21 -2.50 -6.41
N ARG A 62 12.09 -3.14 -7.19
CA ARG A 62 13.01 -2.43 -8.08
C ARG A 62 12.30 -1.79 -9.27
N ASN A 63 11.25 -2.43 -9.79
CA ASN A 63 10.54 -2.03 -11.00
C ASN A 63 9.03 -1.99 -10.75
N LEU A 64 8.51 -0.77 -10.59
CA LEU A 64 7.10 -0.52 -10.33
C LEU A 64 6.19 -0.96 -11.47
N THR A 65 6.67 -0.93 -12.72
CA THR A 65 5.91 -1.42 -13.87
C THR A 65 5.64 -2.92 -13.76
N ILE A 66 6.64 -3.69 -13.32
CA ILE A 66 6.45 -5.14 -13.08
C ILE A 66 5.43 -5.36 -11.98
N TYR A 67 5.55 -4.63 -10.86
CA TYR A 67 4.59 -4.71 -9.76
C TYR A 67 3.17 -4.41 -10.22
N ARG A 68 2.98 -3.31 -10.97
CA ARG A 68 1.68 -2.89 -11.50
C ARG A 68 1.08 -3.96 -12.41
N ASN A 69 1.85 -4.47 -13.37
CA ASN A 69 1.38 -5.52 -14.28
C ASN A 69 0.96 -6.79 -13.53
N VAL A 70 1.72 -7.19 -12.50
CA VAL A 70 1.37 -8.36 -11.67
C VAL A 70 0.06 -8.12 -10.92
N MET A 71 -0.09 -6.96 -10.27
CA MET A 71 -1.30 -6.64 -9.52
C MET A 71 -2.52 -6.52 -10.42
N GLU A 72 -2.40 -5.88 -11.59
CA GLU A 72 -3.48 -5.79 -12.59
C GLU A 72 -3.86 -7.18 -13.15
N GLY A 73 -2.87 -8.05 -13.37
CA GLY A 73 -3.11 -9.43 -13.75
C GLY A 73 -3.90 -10.19 -12.67
N LEU A 74 -3.50 -10.07 -11.41
CA LEU A 74 -4.23 -10.66 -10.28
C LEU A 74 -5.65 -10.08 -10.16
N SER A 75 -5.80 -8.77 -10.28
CA SER A 75 -7.09 -8.11 -10.18
C SER A 75 -8.06 -8.60 -11.27
N SER A 76 -7.56 -8.80 -12.48
CA SER A 76 -8.33 -9.39 -13.58
C SER A 76 -8.71 -10.85 -13.32
N ILE A 77 -7.83 -11.67 -12.74
CA ILE A 77 -8.09 -13.09 -12.45
C ILE A 77 -9.16 -13.24 -11.37
N TYR A 78 -9.09 -12.43 -10.32
CA TYR A 78 -9.99 -12.53 -9.18
C TYR A 78 -11.26 -11.67 -9.33
N GLY A 79 -11.40 -10.89 -10.40
CA GLY A 79 -12.55 -10.00 -10.60
C GLY A 79 -12.58 -8.84 -9.61
N GLU A 80 -11.40 -8.41 -9.16
CA GLU A 80 -11.23 -7.42 -8.10
C GLU A 80 -10.81 -6.08 -8.71
N GLU A 81 -11.34 -4.98 -8.18
CA GLU A 81 -10.90 -3.65 -8.57
C GLU A 81 -9.75 -3.20 -7.68
N ILE A 82 -8.62 -2.80 -8.30
CA ILE A 82 -7.44 -2.31 -7.60
C ILE A 82 -7.07 -0.90 -8.05
N LYS A 83 -6.65 -0.06 -7.10
CA LYS A 83 -6.10 1.27 -7.35
C LYS A 83 -4.71 1.37 -6.74
N ILE A 84 -3.70 1.55 -7.59
CA ILE A 84 -2.30 1.64 -7.16
C ILE A 84 -1.88 3.12 -7.11
N ILE A 85 -1.40 3.56 -5.95
CA ILE A 85 -0.93 4.92 -5.69
C ILE A 85 0.59 4.86 -5.44
N ASP A 86 1.36 5.45 -6.35
CA ASP A 86 2.83 5.51 -6.24
C ASP A 86 3.27 6.67 -5.34
N ILE A 87 3.99 6.32 -4.26
CA ILE A 87 4.55 7.25 -3.29
C ILE A 87 6.05 7.43 -3.57
N LYS A 88 6.41 8.66 -3.97
CA LYS A 88 7.76 9.06 -4.36
C LYS A 88 8.73 9.22 -3.18
#